data_AF-A0A958LUN8-F1
#
_entry.id   AF-A0A958LUN8-F1
#
_cell.length_a   1.000
_cell.length_b   1.000
_cell.length_c   1.000
_cell.angle_alpha   90.00
_cell.angle_beta   90.00
_cell.angle_gamma   90.00
#
_symmetry.space_group_name_H-M   'P 1'
#
loop_
_entity.id
_entity.type
_entity.pdbx_description
1 polymer ?
#
loop_
_entity_poly.entity_id
_entity_poly.type
_entity_poly.pdbx_seq_one_letter_code
_entity_poly.pdbx_strand_id
1 'polypeptide(L)'
;MNYLSYQLTFREIPDEVCLSFLISGCPIRCRDCNSKDSWSPLAGKKLDRNFYMKLLQIKKPWITCVLFLGGEWLEELVDFIKIAQETGLKTALFTGAETISEELYTQLDYLKTGPYIKHYGALDNPRTNQKLINLKTQQRIIHFKEECL
;
A
#
# COMPACT_ATOMS: atom_id res chain seq x y z
N MET A 1 -6.43 2.17 -13.55
CA MET A 1 -5.73 2.74 -12.37
C MET A 1 -4.49 3.55 -12.79
N ASN A 2 -4.36 4.77 -12.28
CA ASN A 2 -3.18 5.63 -12.47
C ASN A 2 -2.30 5.64 -11.20
N TYR A 3 -1.01 5.93 -11.37
CA TYR A 3 -0.07 6.13 -10.26
C TYR A 3 0.71 7.44 -10.46
N LEU A 4 1.06 8.09 -9.34
CA LEU A 4 1.86 9.31 -9.34
C LEU A 4 3.35 8.98 -9.33
N SER A 5 3.74 8.03 -8.49
CA SER A 5 5.14 7.64 -8.30
C SER A 5 5.24 6.20 -7.84
N TYR A 6 6.43 5.62 -8.01
CA TYR A 6 6.84 4.44 -7.26
C TYR A 6 8.24 4.67 -6.68
N GLN A 7 8.53 4.01 -5.57
CA GLN A 7 9.82 4.12 -4.88
C GLN A 7 10.11 2.86 -4.07
N LEU A 8 11.39 2.62 -3.78
CA LEU A 8 11.78 1.63 -2.80
C LEU A 8 11.59 2.21 -1.39
N THR A 9 10.95 1.44 -0.53
CA THR A 9 10.63 1.81 0.85
C THR A 9 10.99 0.66 1.78
N PHE A 10 11.43 0.98 2.98
CA PHE A 10 12.10 0.03 3.88
C PHE A 10 11.45 -0.07 5.27
N ARG A 11 10.49 0.80 5.60
CA ARG A 11 9.96 0.97 6.97
C ARG A 11 8.43 0.95 7.02
N GLU A 12 7.82 0.46 5.95
CA GLU A 12 6.39 0.52 5.74
C GLU A 12 5.76 -0.82 6.17
N ILE A 13 6.46 -1.92 5.89
CA ILE A 13 6.13 -3.26 6.36
C ILE A 13 7.36 -3.83 7.07
N PRO A 14 7.23 -4.42 8.27
CA PRO A 14 8.36 -5.03 8.98
C PRO A 14 9.05 -6.09 8.13
N ASP A 15 10.38 -6.11 8.16
CA ASP A 15 11.22 -7.10 7.48
C ASP A 15 11.08 -7.17 5.96
N GLU A 16 10.39 -6.21 5.32
CA GLU A 16 10.21 -6.17 3.87
C GLU A 16 10.85 -4.96 3.22
N VAL A 17 11.52 -5.20 2.09
CA VAL A 17 11.87 -4.13 1.16
C VAL A 17 10.75 -4.02 0.12
N CYS A 18 9.99 -2.93 0.19
CA CYS A 18 8.80 -2.74 -0.62
C CYS A 18 9.09 -1.90 -1.88
N LEU A 19 8.59 -2.33 -3.04
CA LEU A 19 8.32 -1.43 -4.16
C LEU A 19 6.94 -0.79 -3.93
N SER A 20 6.94 0.46 -3.48
CA SER A 20 5.73 1.19 -3.12
C SER A 20 5.22 2.03 -4.27
N PHE A 21 3.94 1.89 -4.63
CA PHE A 21 3.24 2.71 -5.62
C PHE A 21 2.28 3.67 -4.92
N LEU A 22 2.36 4.96 -5.24
CA LEU A 22 1.34 5.93 -4.86
C LEU A 22 0.26 5.97 -5.94
N ILE A 23 -0.90 5.40 -5.63
CA ILE A 23 -2.04 5.27 -6.54
C ILE A 23 -2.93 6.52 -6.47
N SER A 24 -3.43 6.97 -7.61
CA SER A 24 -4.31 8.13 -7.71
C SER A 24 -5.79 7.79 -7.51
N GLY A 25 -6.60 8.84 -7.32
CA GLY A 25 -8.04 8.77 -7.11
C GLY A 25 -8.46 8.33 -5.72
N CYS A 26 -8.05 9.06 -4.68
CA CYS A 26 -8.55 8.87 -3.32
C CYS A 26 -9.78 9.78 -3.05
N PRO A 27 -11.03 9.26 -3.05
CA PRO A 27 -12.24 10.01 -2.71
C PRO A 27 -12.35 10.38 -1.23
N ILE A 28 -11.64 9.71 -0.31
CA ILE A 28 -11.70 10.01 1.13
C ILE A 28 -11.21 11.41 1.46
N ARG A 29 -10.18 11.89 0.73
CA ARG A 29 -9.66 13.26 0.83
C ARG A 29 -9.45 13.74 2.28
N CYS A 30 -8.77 12.92 3.09
CA CYS A 30 -8.50 13.24 4.50
C CYS A 30 -7.95 14.67 4.64
N ARG A 31 -8.51 15.48 5.54
CA ARG A 31 -8.19 16.93 5.71
C ARG A 31 -6.69 17.23 5.71
N ASP A 32 -5.93 16.42 6.45
CA ASP A 32 -4.49 16.55 6.65
C ASP A 32 -3.69 15.46 5.90
N CYS A 33 -4.19 14.96 4.78
CA CYS A 33 -3.50 13.95 3.98
C CYS A 33 -2.12 14.43 3.48
N ASN A 34 -1.09 13.59 3.61
CA ASN A 34 0.25 13.85 3.09
C ASN A 34 0.36 13.66 1.57
N SER A 35 -0.67 13.11 0.92
CA SER A 35 -0.67 12.76 -0.51
C SER A 35 -1.86 13.37 -1.23
N LYS A 36 -2.15 14.66 -1.00
CA LYS A 36 -3.30 15.36 -1.60
C LYS A 36 -3.30 15.32 -3.13
N ASP A 37 -2.12 15.29 -3.74
CA ASP A 37 -1.96 15.17 -5.19
C ASP A 37 -2.54 13.87 -5.76
N SER A 38 -2.68 12.83 -4.92
CA SER A 38 -3.30 11.56 -5.29
C SER A 38 -4.83 11.61 -5.32
N TRP A 39 -5.50 12.70 -4.93
CA TRP A 39 -6.97 12.73 -4.83
C TRP A 39 -7.67 12.66 -6.19
N SER A 40 -7.06 13.21 -7.24
CA SER A 40 -7.65 13.16 -8.58
C SER A 40 -7.39 11.80 -9.22
N PRO A 41 -8.42 11.09 -9.73
CA PRO A 41 -8.19 9.85 -10.48
C PRO A 41 -7.44 10.09 -11.80
N LEU A 42 -7.46 11.33 -12.31
CA LEU A 42 -6.74 11.72 -13.53
C LEU A 42 -5.27 12.08 -13.26
N ALA A 43 -4.85 12.21 -12.00
CA ALA A 43 -3.46 12.51 -11.68
C ALA A 43 -2.53 11.35 -12.01
N GLY A 44 -1.27 11.69 -12.31
CA GLY A 44 -0.23 10.72 -12.63
C GLY A 44 -0.40 10.12 -14.02
N LYS A 45 0.01 8.86 -14.18
CA LYS A 45 -0.05 8.15 -15.46
C LYS A 45 -0.61 6.75 -15.26
N LYS A 46 -1.18 6.17 -16.32
CA LYS A 46 -1.71 4.80 -16.30
C LYS A 46 -0.61 3.84 -15.88
N LEU A 47 -0.90 2.98 -14.90
CA LEU A 47 -0.04 1.85 -14.58
C LEU A 47 -0.23 0.80 -15.68
N ASP A 48 0.61 0.86 -16.71
CA ASP A 48 0.57 -0.12 -17.79
C ASP A 48 1.05 -1.50 -17.30
N ARG A 49 0.36 -2.56 -17.75
CA ARG A 49 0.62 -3.94 -17.32
C ARG A 49 2.02 -4.40 -17.73
N ASN A 50 2.43 -4.12 -18.97
CA ASN A 50 3.74 -4.53 -19.49
C ASN A 50 4.86 -3.78 -18.79
N PHE A 51 4.67 -2.47 -18.57
CA PHE A 51 5.59 -1.67 -17.78
C PHE A 51 5.74 -2.25 -16.36
N TYR A 52 4.63 -2.56 -15.69
CA TYR A 52 4.64 -3.11 -14.34
C TYR A 52 5.37 -4.45 -14.26
N MET A 53 5.06 -5.41 -15.15
CA MET A 53 5.74 -6.71 -15.20
C MET A 53 7.26 -6.55 -15.42
N LYS A 54 7.66 -5.69 -16.37
CA LYS A 54 9.08 -5.42 -16.63
C LYS A 54 9.76 -4.78 -15.43
N LEU A 55 9.08 -3.85 -14.75
CA LEU A 55 9.60 -3.22 -13.55
C LEU A 55 9.79 -4.24 -12.42
N LEU A 56 8.83 -5.15 -12.20
CA LEU A 56 8.97 -6.22 -11.22
C LEU A 56 10.15 -7.13 -11.54
N GLN A 57 10.32 -7.56 -12.80
CA GLN A 57 11.47 -8.38 -13.20
C GLN A 57 12.81 -7.71 -12.87
N ILE A 58 12.94 -6.41 -13.16
CA ILE A 58 14.15 -5.63 -12.90
C ILE A 58 14.38 -5.45 -11.39
N LYS A 59 13.32 -5.22 -10.62
CA LYS A 59 13.41 -4.88 -9.19
C LYS A 59 13.41 -6.10 -8.27
N LYS A 60 12.91 -7.25 -8.72
CA LYS A 60 12.77 -8.49 -7.92
C LYS A 60 14.01 -8.88 -7.11
N PRO A 61 15.26 -8.74 -7.59
CA PRO A 61 16.43 -9.05 -6.77
C PRO A 61 16.60 -8.17 -5.51
N TRP A 62 15.89 -7.04 -5.44
CA TRP A 62 16.07 -6.00 -4.43
C TRP A 62 14.84 -5.79 -3.54
N ILE A 63 13.73 -6.46 -3.84
CA ILE A 63 12.45 -6.26 -3.16
C ILE A 63 11.86 -7.60 -2.76
N THR A 64 11.12 -7.58 -1.66
CA THR A 64 10.41 -8.75 -1.14
C THR A 64 8.89 -8.53 -1.13
N CYS A 65 8.46 -7.28 -1.28
CA CYS A 65 7.05 -6.91 -1.25
C CYS A 65 6.71 -5.82 -2.29
N VAL A 66 5.47 -5.81 -2.78
CA VAL A 66 4.88 -4.67 -3.49
C VAL A 66 3.80 -4.05 -2.61
N LEU A 67 3.93 -2.74 -2.37
CA LEU A 67 2.97 -1.98 -1.56
C LEU A 67 2.20 -1.00 -2.45
N PHE A 68 0.89 -1.03 -2.36
CA PHE A 68 0.01 -0.04 -2.98
C PHE A 68 -0.49 0.94 -1.91
N LEU A 69 -0.22 2.23 -2.12
CA LEU A 69 -0.64 3.33 -1.25
C LEU A 69 -1.82 4.06 -1.88
N GLY A 70 -2.96 4.06 -1.20
CA GLY A 70 -4.16 4.79 -1.62
C GLY A 70 -4.88 4.13 -2.79
N GLY A 71 -5.57 4.96 -3.58
CA GLY A 71 -6.47 4.54 -4.66
C GLY A 71 -7.65 3.72 -4.14
N GLU A 72 -8.82 4.32 -3.97
CA GLU A 72 -10.02 3.58 -3.53
C GLU A 72 -10.66 2.79 -4.70
N TRP A 73 -9.90 2.52 -5.77
CA TRP A 73 -10.33 1.82 -6.98
C TRP A 73 -9.97 0.34 -6.88
N LEU A 74 -10.81 -0.40 -6.16
CA LEU A 74 -10.49 -1.70 -5.60
C LEU A 74 -10.49 -2.87 -6.60
N GLU A 75 -11.10 -2.73 -7.79
CA GLU A 75 -11.21 -3.85 -8.74
C GLU A 75 -9.96 -4.03 -9.62
N GLU A 76 -9.50 -2.97 -10.30
CA GLU A 76 -8.31 -3.06 -11.17
C GLU A 76 -7.03 -3.45 -10.39
N LEU A 77 -7.00 -3.16 -9.09
CA LEU A 77 -5.85 -3.44 -8.23
C LEU A 77 -5.60 -4.96 -8.08
N VAL A 78 -6.66 -5.78 -8.11
CA VAL A 78 -6.57 -7.24 -7.94
C VAL A 78 -5.64 -7.85 -8.98
N ASP A 79 -5.70 -7.41 -10.23
CA ASP A 79 -4.86 -7.93 -11.31
C ASP A 79 -3.37 -7.62 -11.07
N PHE A 80 -3.04 -6.42 -10.58
CA PHE A 80 -1.65 -6.07 -10.28
C PHE A 80 -1.12 -6.83 -9.06
N ILE A 81 -1.98 -7.06 -8.06
CA ILE A 81 -1.66 -7.90 -6.90
C ILE A 81 -1.32 -9.32 -7.35
N LYS A 82 -2.17 -9.95 -8.18
CA LYS A 82 -1.95 -11.31 -8.71
C LYS A 82 -0.63 -11.41 -9.48
N ILE A 83 -0.34 -10.43 -10.35
CA ILE A 83 0.94 -10.38 -11.09
C ILE A 83 2.14 -10.32 -10.13
N ALA A 84 2.09 -9.53 -9.06
CA ALA A 84 3.17 -9.50 -8.07
C ALA A 84 3.37 -10.86 -7.40
N GLN A 85 2.29 -11.53 -7.02
CA GLN A 85 2.33 -12.84 -6.37
C GLN A 85 2.87 -13.93 -7.28
N GLU A 86 2.54 -13.91 -8.57
CA GLU A 86 3.13 -14.82 -9.58
C GLU A 86 4.66 -14.69 -9.67
N THR A 87 5.21 -13.53 -9.29
CA THR A 87 6.65 -13.35 -9.17
C THR A 87 7.23 -13.77 -7.83
N GLY A 88 6.41 -14.26 -6.89
CA GLY A 88 6.83 -14.68 -5.55
C GLY A 88 7.04 -13.53 -4.56
N LEU A 89 6.56 -12.32 -4.89
CA LEU A 89 6.60 -11.16 -4.00
C LEU A 89 5.36 -11.15 -3.10
N LYS A 90 5.54 -10.69 -1.86
CA LYS A 90 4.41 -10.40 -0.96
C LYS A 90 3.67 -9.15 -1.42
N THR A 91 2.40 -9.01 -1.04
CA THR A 91 1.57 -7.87 -1.44
C THR A 91 0.98 -7.14 -0.24
N ALA A 92 0.99 -5.81 -0.30
CA ALA A 92 0.46 -4.95 0.74
C ALA A 92 -0.42 -3.85 0.17
N LEU A 93 -1.48 -3.49 0.91
CA LEU A 93 -2.36 -2.36 0.58
C LEU A 93 -2.50 -1.44 1.78
N PHE A 94 -2.24 -0.14 1.58
CA PHE A 94 -2.58 0.90 2.53
C PHE A 94 -3.75 1.73 2.01
N THR A 95 -4.92 1.52 2.58
CA THR A 95 -6.15 2.23 2.23
C THR A 95 -6.62 3.14 3.38
N GLY A 96 -7.35 4.21 3.03
CA GLY A 96 -8.04 5.03 4.02
C GLY A 96 -9.41 4.46 4.40
N ALA A 97 -9.93 3.48 3.64
CA ALA A 97 -11.17 2.80 3.96
C ALA A 97 -11.05 2.03 5.29
N GLU A 98 -12.16 1.92 6.01
CA GLU A 98 -12.25 1.08 7.21
C GLU A 98 -12.26 -0.43 6.84
N THR A 99 -12.82 -0.76 5.69
CA THR A 99 -12.98 -2.13 5.17
C THR A 99 -12.70 -2.18 3.67
N ILE A 100 -12.36 -3.36 3.16
CA ILE A 100 -12.19 -3.66 1.73
C ILE A 100 -13.06 -4.85 1.33
N SER A 101 -13.17 -5.13 0.03
CA SER A 101 -13.84 -6.33 -0.45
C SER A 101 -13.11 -7.60 0.01
N GLU A 102 -13.86 -8.70 0.17
CA GLU A 102 -13.32 -10.00 0.52
C GLU A 102 -12.32 -10.51 -0.53
N GLU A 103 -12.58 -10.24 -1.81
CA GLU A 103 -11.64 -10.59 -2.89
C GLU A 103 -10.26 -9.98 -2.65
N LEU A 104 -10.16 -8.67 -2.40
CA LEU A 104 -8.86 -8.06 -2.10
C LEU A 104 -8.26 -8.58 -0.79
N TYR A 105 -9.09 -8.77 0.23
CA TYR A 105 -8.63 -9.25 1.54
C TYR A 105 -7.91 -10.60 1.43
N THR A 106 -8.44 -11.53 0.62
CA THR A 106 -7.83 -12.86 0.45
C THR A 106 -6.53 -12.86 -0.37
N GLN A 107 -6.25 -11.79 -1.10
CA GLN A 107 -5.10 -11.68 -2.00
C GLN A 107 -3.90 -10.95 -1.38
N LEU A 108 -4.03 -10.41 -0.16
CA LEU A 108 -3.01 -9.57 0.46
C LEU A 108 -2.26 -10.31 1.57
N ASP A 109 -0.96 -10.04 1.69
CA ASP A 109 -0.18 -10.44 2.87
C ASP A 109 -0.33 -9.43 4.00
N TYR A 110 -0.42 -8.14 3.66
CA TYR A 110 -0.53 -7.04 4.63
C TYR A 110 -1.60 -6.03 4.24
N LEU A 111 -2.34 -5.54 5.22
CA LEU A 111 -3.39 -4.55 5.00
C LEU A 111 -3.32 -3.46 6.07
N LYS A 112 -3.25 -2.21 5.63
CA LYS A 112 -3.51 -1.04 6.47
C LYS A 112 -4.86 -0.43 6.14
N THR A 113 -5.74 -0.31 7.12
CA THR A 113 -7.02 0.40 7.00
C THR A 113 -7.10 1.62 7.91
N GLY A 114 -8.10 2.47 7.64
CA GLY A 114 -8.48 3.62 8.44
C GLY A 114 -7.96 4.96 7.87
N PRO A 115 -8.80 6.01 7.86
CA PRO A 115 -8.43 7.30 7.31
C PRO A 115 -7.33 7.94 8.15
N TYR A 116 -6.48 8.77 7.54
CA TYR A 116 -5.52 9.54 8.32
C TYR A 116 -6.23 10.67 9.08
N ILE A 117 -6.13 10.65 10.41
CA ILE A 117 -6.65 11.70 11.28
C ILE A 117 -5.48 12.27 12.08
N LYS A 118 -5.16 13.55 11.83
CA LYS A 118 -4.00 14.24 12.42
C LYS A 118 -3.92 14.10 13.95
N HIS A 119 -5.07 14.13 14.63
CA HIS A 119 -5.15 13.98 16.09
C HIS A 119 -4.60 12.63 16.60
N TYR A 120 -4.83 11.54 15.85
CA TYR A 120 -4.40 10.20 16.23
C TYR A 120 -3.02 9.84 15.67
N GLY A 121 -2.50 10.59 14.70
CA GLY A 121 -1.16 10.41 14.15
C GLY A 121 -1.01 9.20 13.21
N ALA A 122 0.22 8.94 12.79
CA ALA A 122 0.56 7.84 11.87
C ALA A 122 0.73 6.49 12.63
N LEU A 123 1.13 5.43 11.91
CA LEU A 123 1.24 4.06 12.45
C LEU A 123 2.25 3.89 13.60
N ASP A 124 3.20 4.81 13.74
CA ASP A 124 4.15 4.83 14.85
C ASP A 124 3.56 5.43 16.14
N ASN A 125 2.37 6.03 16.06
CA ASN A 125 1.65 6.52 17.23
C ASN A 125 0.79 5.39 17.85
N PRO A 126 0.95 5.03 19.13
CA PRO A 126 0.13 4.02 19.82
C PRO A 126 -1.38 4.31 19.77
N ARG A 127 -1.74 5.59 19.66
CA ARG A 127 -3.14 6.05 19.67
C ARG A 127 -3.72 6.20 18.26
N THR A 128 -3.00 5.77 17.23
CA THR A 128 -3.49 5.86 15.84
C THR A 128 -4.77 5.07 15.65
N ASN A 129 -5.70 5.64 14.89
CA ASN A 129 -6.91 4.95 14.45
C ASN A 129 -6.64 3.96 13.32
N GLN A 130 -5.46 4.03 12.69
CA GLN A 130 -5.08 3.15 11.60
C GLN A 130 -4.67 1.77 12.12
N LYS A 131 -4.93 0.73 11.32
CA LYS A 131 -4.64 -0.66 11.69
C LYS A 131 -3.83 -1.29 10.58
N LEU A 132 -2.58 -1.65 10.84
CA LEU A 132 -1.78 -2.52 9.98
C LEU A 132 -1.88 -3.95 10.50
N ILE A 133 -2.22 -4.89 9.62
CA ILE A 133 -2.43 -6.30 9.97
C ILE A 133 -1.61 -7.17 9.01
N ASN A 134 -0.92 -8.17 9.56
CA ASN A 134 -0.42 -9.31 8.78
C ASN A 134 -1.58 -10.29 8.61
N LEU A 135 -2.05 -10.46 7.38
CA LEU A 135 -3.24 -11.26 7.09
C LEU A 135 -2.98 -12.78 7.15
N LYS A 136 -1.72 -13.21 7.09
CA LYS A 136 -1.37 -14.63 7.31
C LYS A 136 -1.44 -15.02 8.78
N THR A 137 -0.97 -14.15 9.67
CA THR A 137 -0.95 -14.43 11.12
C THR A 137 -2.15 -13.83 11.87
N GLN A 138 -2.93 -12.97 11.21
CA GLN A 138 -3.99 -12.15 11.81
C GLN A 138 -3.50 -11.25 12.95
N GLN A 139 -2.18 -11.01 13.02
CA GLN A 139 -1.58 -10.17 14.04
C GLN A 139 -1.63 -8.71 13.61
N ARG A 140 -2.09 -7.84 14.52
CA ARG A 140 -1.94 -6.40 14.37
C ARG A 140 -0.46 -6.03 14.56
N ILE A 141 0.10 -5.36 13.57
CA ILE A 141 1.44 -4.82 13.61
C ILE A 141 1.38 -3.46 14.31
N ILE A 142 2.04 -3.37 15.46
CA ILE A 142 2.14 -2.17 16.29
C ILE A 142 3.63 -1.84 16.49
N HIS A 143 3.98 -0.55 16.57
CA HIS A 143 5.29 -0.08 17.07
C HIS A 143 6.54 -0.77 16.48
N PHE A 144 6.65 -0.91 15.16
CA PHE A 144 7.81 -1.58 14.55
C PHE A 144 8.91 -0.61 14.06
N LYS A 145 8.76 0.69 14.34
CA LYS A 145 9.79 1.71 14.06
C LYS A 145 10.60 2.00 15.34
N GLU A 146 11.18 0.97 15.93
CA GLU A 146 12.24 1.18 16.93
C GLU A 146 13.53 1.65 16.23
N GLU A 147 14.32 2.42 16.96
CA GLU A 147 15.42 3.28 16.50
C GLU A 147 16.47 2.52 15.67
N CYS A 148 16.89 3.12 14.55
CA CYS A 148 18.22 2.82 14.03
C CYS A 148 19.22 3.28 15.11
N LEU A 149 19.91 2.32 15.73
CA LEU A 149 21.15 2.56 16.47
C LEU A 149 22.18 3.29 15.59
#